data_AF-A0A2V7RIU8-F1
#
_entry.id   AF-A0A2V7RIU8-F1
#
_cell.length_a   1.000
_cell.length_b   1.000
_cell.length_c   1.000
_cell.angle_alpha   90.00
_cell.angle_beta   90.00
_cell.angle_gamma   90.00
#
_symmetry.space_group_name_H-M   'P 1'
#
loop_
_entity.id
_entity.type
_entity.pdbx_description
1 polymer ?
#
loop_
_entity_poly.entity_id
_entity_poly.type
_entity_poly.pdbx_seq_one_letter_code
_entity_poly.pdbx_strand_id
1 'polypeptide(L)'
;MFLVAGILVFGLPLLVSCRLDQLLTAGPAPVVNLRPDTIGVAEAKPLPVTVTAGGQVQGSVPLTFESSNPSIATIDQNGVV
;
A
#
# COMPACT_ATOMS: atom_id res chain seq x y z
N MET A 1 32.72 -26.82 -28.89
CA MET A 1 31.32 -27.04 -28.46
C MET A 1 31.15 -27.21 -26.94
N PHE A 2 32.10 -26.77 -26.10
CA PHE A 2 32.01 -26.89 -24.62
C PHE A 2 31.67 -25.56 -23.93
N LEU A 3 31.88 -24.42 -24.59
CA LEU A 3 31.61 -23.08 -24.05
C LEU A 3 30.11 -22.79 -23.89
N VAL A 4 29.27 -23.33 -24.79
CA VAL A 4 27.81 -23.09 -24.80
C VAL A 4 27.10 -23.86 -23.68
N ALA A 5 27.59 -25.07 -23.35
CA ALA A 5 27.04 -25.88 -22.26
C ALA A 5 27.36 -25.29 -20.87
N GLY A 6 28.54 -24.68 -20.69
CA GLY A 6 28.94 -24.06 -19.43
C GLY A 6 28.10 -22.82 -19.07
N ILE A 7 27.72 -22.01 -20.05
CA ILE A 7 26.89 -20.80 -19.86
C ILE A 7 25.45 -21.18 -19.49
N LEU A 8 24.90 -22.25 -20.08
CA LEU A 8 23.57 -22.76 -19.74
C LEU A 8 23.55 -23.37 -18.31
N VAL A 9 24.56 -24.15 -17.93
CA VAL A 9 24.61 -24.81 -16.60
C VAL A 9 24.89 -23.83 -15.45
N PHE A 10 25.69 -22.78 -15.67
CA PHE A 10 25.93 -21.74 -14.65
C PHE A 10 24.95 -20.56 -14.70
N GLY A 11 24.36 -20.26 -15.85
CA GLY A 11 23.41 -19.15 -16.01
C GLY A 11 22.03 -19.44 -15.45
N LEU A 12 21.53 -20.67 -15.57
CA LEU A 12 20.23 -21.09 -15.02
C LEU A 12 20.11 -20.96 -13.50
N PRO A 13 21.06 -21.45 -12.66
CA PRO A 13 20.94 -21.32 -11.21
C PRO A 13 21.05 -19.87 -10.72
N LEU A 14 21.81 -19.03 -11.42
CA LEU A 14 21.90 -17.59 -11.14
C LEU A 14 20.58 -16.88 -11.50
N LEU A 15 20.00 -17.18 -12.66
CA LEU A 15 18.72 -16.61 -13.09
C LEU A 15 17.56 -17.04 -12.16
N VAL A 16 17.59 -18.30 -11.70
CA VAL A 16 16.62 -18.83 -10.72
C VAL A 16 16.78 -18.17 -9.36
N SER A 17 18.02 -17.92 -8.89
CA SER A 17 18.27 -17.20 -7.63
C SER A 17 17.76 -15.76 -7.69
N CYS A 18 18.12 -15.01 -8.76
CA CYS A 18 17.66 -13.64 -8.92
C CYS A 18 16.13 -13.52 -8.95
N ARG A 19 15.44 -14.48 -9.57
CA ARG A 19 13.96 -14.48 -9.60
C ARG A 19 13.36 -14.81 -8.23
N LEU A 20 14.01 -15.68 -7.45
CA LEU A 20 13.57 -16.05 -6.11
C LEU A 20 13.78 -14.90 -5.12
N ASP A 21 14.92 -14.19 -5.18
CA ASP A 21 15.17 -12.98 -4.39
C ASP A 21 14.16 -11.86 -4.69
N GLN A 22 13.74 -11.71 -5.95
CA GLN A 22 12.73 -10.74 -6.34
C GLN A 22 11.31 -11.12 -5.86
N LEU A 23 11.05 -12.41 -5.66
CA LEU A 23 9.80 -12.91 -5.06
C LEU A 23 9.81 -12.83 -3.52
N LEU A 24 11.00 -12.93 -2.90
CA LEU A 24 11.20 -12.85 -1.46
C LEU A 24 11.35 -11.41 -0.95
N THR A 25 11.72 -10.48 -1.83
CA THR A 25 11.66 -9.05 -1.56
C THR A 25 10.21 -8.65 -1.38
N ALA A 26 9.80 -8.42 -0.13
CA ALA A 26 8.51 -7.86 0.18
C ALA A 26 8.32 -6.57 -0.64
N GLY A 27 7.22 -6.50 -1.38
CA GLY A 27 6.88 -5.30 -2.14
C GLY A 27 6.82 -4.07 -1.24
N PRO A 28 6.91 -2.86 -1.81
CA PRO A 28 6.91 -1.64 -1.00
C PRO A 28 5.67 -1.57 -0.11
N ALA A 29 5.87 -1.33 1.19
CA ALA A 29 4.77 -1.27 2.15
C ALA A 29 3.80 -0.12 1.80
N PRO A 30 2.48 -0.32 1.92
CA PRO A 30 1.51 0.75 1.74
C PRO A 30 1.61 1.73 2.91
N VAL A 31 1.66 3.03 2.60
CA VAL A 31 1.61 4.12 3.56
C VAL A 31 0.26 4.82 3.42
N VAL A 32 -0.46 4.95 4.54
CA VAL A 32 -1.74 5.66 4.62
C VAL A 32 -1.50 7.01 5.29
N ASN A 33 -1.83 8.09 4.61
CA ASN A 33 -1.75 9.44 5.17
C ASN A 33 -3.16 10.03 5.31
N LEU A 34 -3.51 10.40 6.53
CA LEU A 34 -4.70 11.20 6.84
C LEU A 34 -4.29 12.63 7.13
N ARG A 35 -5.03 13.59 6.60
CA ARG A 35 -4.81 15.01 6.89
C ARG A 35 -5.70 15.44 8.06
N PRO A 36 -5.16 16.07 9.13
CA PRO A 36 -5.97 16.59 10.23
C PRO A 36 -6.90 17.69 9.74
N ASP A 37 -8.12 17.71 10.27
CA ASP A 37 -9.13 18.74 9.97
C ASP A 37 -9.95 19.06 11.22
N THR A 38 -10.58 20.24 11.25
CA THR A 38 -11.51 20.66 12.32
C THR A 38 -12.90 20.81 11.71
N ILE A 39 -13.88 20.15 12.33
CA ILE A 39 -15.28 20.08 11.87
C ILE A 39 -16.13 20.89 12.84
N GLY A 40 -17.05 21.72 12.34
CA GLY A 40 -18.04 22.40 13.18
C GLY A 40 -19.02 21.41 13.81
N VAL A 41 -19.63 21.78 14.94
CA VAL A 41 -20.66 20.94 15.57
C VAL A 41 -21.85 20.81 14.61
N ALA A 42 -22.27 19.56 14.34
CA ALA A 42 -23.34 19.21 13.40
C ALA A 42 -23.04 19.49 11.91
N GLU A 43 -21.78 19.72 11.54
CA GLU A 43 -21.34 19.74 10.15
C GLU A 43 -20.89 18.35 9.69
N ALA A 44 -21.20 18.00 8.44
CA ALA A 44 -20.71 16.79 7.80
C ALA A 44 -19.61 17.15 6.79
N LYS A 45 -18.45 16.49 6.87
CA LYS A 45 -17.33 16.79 5.96
C LYS A 45 -16.47 15.56 5.64
N PRO A 46 -16.12 15.34 4.37
CA PRO A 46 -15.27 14.22 3.97
C PRO A 46 -13.82 14.45 4.41
N LEU A 47 -13.20 13.42 4.98
CA LEU A 47 -11.77 13.43 5.32
C LEU A 47 -10.93 13.04 4.09
N PRO A 48 -9.98 13.89 3.64
CA PRO A 48 -9.10 13.54 2.54
C PRO A 48 -8.06 12.49 3.02
N VAL A 49 -8.13 11.29 2.43
CA VAL A 49 -7.18 10.20 2.66
C VAL A 49 -6.40 9.91 1.38
N THR A 50 -5.09 9.72 1.49
CA THR A 50 -4.25 9.28 0.37
C THR A 50 -3.48 8.03 0.78
N VAL A 51 -3.61 6.98 -0.03
CA VAL A 51 -2.86 5.73 0.15
C VAL A 51 -1.80 5.65 -0.93
N THR A 52 -0.56 5.45 -0.54
CA THR A 52 0.58 5.33 -1.45
C THR A 52 1.25 3.98 -1.24
N ALA A 53 1.42 3.19 -2.29
CA ALA A 53 2.17 1.93 -2.25
C ALA A 53 3.23 1.98 -3.35
N GLY A 54 4.49 1.69 -3.01
CA GLY A 54 5.59 1.74 -3.98
C GLY A 54 5.81 3.09 -4.64
N GLY A 55 5.46 4.19 -3.95
CA GLY A 55 5.56 5.54 -4.49
C GLY A 55 4.47 5.91 -5.49
N GLN A 56 3.42 5.10 -5.64
CA GLN A 56 2.25 5.38 -6.48
C GLN A 56 1.00 5.56 -5.62
N VAL A 57 0.17 6.54 -5.98
CA VAL A 57 -1.13 6.77 -5.33
C VAL A 57 -2.10 5.68 -5.76
N GLN A 58 -2.70 5.02 -4.79
CA GLN A 58 -3.64 3.93 -5.01
C GLN A 58 -5.06 4.49 -5.06
N GLY A 59 -5.76 4.29 -6.19
CA GLY A 59 -7.07 4.89 -6.42
C GLY A 59 -8.26 4.17 -5.78
N SER A 60 -8.14 2.89 -5.44
CA SER A 60 -9.23 2.11 -4.84
C SER A 60 -8.66 1.11 -3.83
N VAL A 61 -8.47 1.57 -2.61
CA VAL A 61 -8.05 0.73 -1.47
C VAL A 61 -9.23 0.62 -0.52
N PRO A 62 -9.64 -0.59 -0.11
CA PRO A 62 -10.66 -0.73 0.92
C PRO A 62 -10.12 -0.15 2.23
N LEU A 63 -10.82 0.84 2.78
CA LEU A 63 -10.49 1.52 4.02
C LEU A 63 -11.57 1.26 5.05
N THR A 64 -11.17 1.11 6.31
CA THR A 64 -12.08 1.08 7.46
C THR A 64 -11.86 2.36 8.26
N PHE A 65 -12.95 3.06 8.55
CA PHE A 65 -12.95 4.29 9.34
C PHE A 65 -13.51 4.00 10.73
N GLU A 66 -12.87 4.56 11.75
CA GLU A 66 -13.33 4.47 13.14
C GLU A 66 -13.08 5.81 13.84
N SER A 67 -14.06 6.27 14.61
CA SER A 67 -13.89 7.44 15.46
C SER A 67 -13.32 7.00 16.81
N SER A 68 -12.27 7.68 17.26
CA SER A 68 -11.69 7.46 18.59
C SER A 68 -12.61 7.90 19.72
N ASN A 69 -13.63 8.73 19.44
CA ASN A 69 -14.63 9.14 20.42
C ASN A 69 -16.01 9.36 19.75
N PRO A 70 -16.83 8.29 19.61
CA PRO A 70 -18.12 8.36 18.92
C PRO A 70 -19.16 9.24 19.63
N SER A 71 -18.96 9.55 20.92
CA SER A 71 -19.83 10.49 21.66
C SER A 71 -19.62 11.95 21.26
N ILE A 72 -18.51 12.27 20.61
CA ILE A 72 -18.17 13.62 20.11
C ILE A 72 -18.44 13.71 18.60
N ALA A 73 -18.00 12.72 17.83
CA ALA A 73 -18.18 12.67 16.38
C ALA A 73 -18.24 11.22 15.90
N THR A 74 -19.23 10.91 15.07
CA THR A 74 -19.33 9.63 14.36
C THR A 74 -18.65 9.73 13.00
N ILE A 75 -18.16 8.63 12.42
CA ILE A 75 -17.67 8.60 11.04
C ILE A 75 -18.36 7.45 10.30
N ASP A 76 -18.78 7.68 9.06
CA ASP A 76 -19.41 6.67 8.22
C ASP A 76 -18.38 5.85 7.42
N GLN A 77 -18.87 4.81 6.73
CA GLN A 77 -18.04 3.93 5.89
C GLN A 77 -17.40 4.64 4.68
N ASN A 78 -17.85 5.83 4.33
CA ASN A 78 -17.33 6.63 3.23
C ASN A 78 -16.26 7.63 3.70
N GLY A 79 -15.94 7.65 5.00
CA GLY A 79 -14.99 8.60 5.59
C GLY A 79 -15.57 9.99 5.81
N VAL A 80 -16.89 10.09 5.97
CA VAL A 80 -17.60 11.33 6.32
C VAL A 80 -17.89 11.33 7.81
N VAL A 81 -17.37 12.34 8.51
CA VAL A 81 -17.68 12.65 9.92
C VAL A 81 -18.98 13.43 10.02
#